data_AF-A0A0Q9QEB0-F1
#
_entry.id   AF-A0A0Q9QEB0-F1
#
_cell.length_a   1.000
_cell.length_b   1.000
_cell.length_c   1.000
_cell.angle_alpha   90.00
_cell.angle_beta   90.00
_cell.angle_gamma   90.00
#
_symmetry.space_group_name_H-M   'P 1'
#
loop_
_entity.id
_entity.type
_entity.pdbx_description
1 polymer ?
#
loop_
_entity_poly.entity_id
_entity_poly.type
_entity_poly.pdbx_seq_one_letter_code
_entity_poly.pdbx_strand_id
1 'polypeptide(L)'
;MSAPAAPAPTSTAPSARSASRRRQRSTRLTVAVALLAVATLLVGWALVAGTGWLTSLVAVAALVLGAAATRITHTEVMQARRDAARDRAEQASEYAALTAERTAENAVFAADMRRKIADREEVIDGLEVALSKAQRLAADQTRKLNAEARRADVAEREVSESARLLDASEDRAAEAIVLVAELEAELDVMRAELVSWKAAAAAKRAESA
;
A
#
# COMPACT_ATOMS: atom_id res chain seq x y z
N MET A 1 18.17 -5.24 -4.62
CA MET A 1 16.82 -4.97 -4.08
C MET A 1 16.99 -4.50 -2.64
N SER A 2 17.12 -3.19 -2.44
CA SER A 2 17.37 -2.59 -1.13
C SER A 2 16.05 -2.20 -0.50
N ALA A 3 15.72 -2.77 0.66
CA ALA A 3 14.54 -2.42 1.43
C ALA A 3 14.68 -1.02 2.05
N PRO A 4 13.63 -0.18 2.08
CA PRO A 4 13.67 1.08 2.80
C PRO A 4 13.52 0.82 4.31
N ALA A 5 14.44 1.40 5.08
CA ALA A 5 14.42 1.37 6.54
C ALA A 5 13.18 2.09 7.08
N ALA A 6 12.49 1.45 8.04
CA ALA A 6 11.38 2.05 8.76
C ALA A 6 11.87 3.20 9.67
N PRO A 7 11.15 4.33 9.75
CA PRO A 7 11.50 5.40 10.68
C PRO A 7 11.14 5.00 12.11
N ALA A 8 12.13 5.08 13.02
CA ALA A 8 11.92 4.88 14.45
C ALA A 8 11.07 6.03 15.04
N PRO A 9 10.15 5.75 15.98
CA PRO A 9 9.42 6.80 16.68
C PRO A 9 10.33 7.49 17.70
N THR A 10 10.84 8.68 17.38
CA THR A 10 11.50 9.58 18.33
C THR A 10 10.46 10.33 19.16
N SER A 11 9.88 9.65 20.15
CA SER A 11 9.09 10.31 21.19
C SER A 11 9.99 10.67 22.36
N THR A 12 10.72 11.78 22.23
CA THR A 12 11.43 12.41 23.35
C THR A 12 10.57 13.56 23.86
N ALA A 13 9.57 13.26 24.69
CA ALA A 13 8.89 14.28 25.46
C ALA A 13 9.84 14.79 26.56
N PRO A 14 10.22 16.08 26.58
CA PRO A 14 11.09 16.60 27.61
C PRO A 14 10.39 16.62 28.98
N SER A 15 11.17 16.27 29.99
CA SER A 15 10.82 16.15 31.40
C SER A 15 10.39 17.50 32.01
N ALA A 16 9.10 17.84 31.96
CA ALA A 16 8.53 18.98 32.67
C ALA A 16 8.17 18.68 34.14
N ARG A 17 8.55 17.51 34.69
CA ARG A 17 8.11 17.06 36.03
C ARG A 17 9.06 17.39 37.19
N SER A 18 10.23 17.99 36.94
CA SER A 18 11.25 18.18 37.98
C SER A 18 11.38 19.61 38.53
N ALA A 19 10.79 20.63 37.89
CA ALA A 19 10.96 22.02 38.31
C ALA A 19 10.11 22.43 39.53
N SER A 20 9.06 21.67 39.87
CA SER A 20 8.15 22.01 40.98
C SER A 20 8.66 21.60 42.38
N ARG A 21 9.68 20.73 42.46
CA ARG A 21 10.06 20.08 43.73
C ARG A 21 11.03 20.88 44.59
N ARG A 22 11.56 21.99 44.08
CA ARG A 22 12.47 22.88 44.82
C ARG A 22 11.91 24.29 44.90
N ARG A 23 10.65 24.43 45.32
CA ARG A 23 10.08 25.72 45.69
C ARG A 23 11.02 26.38 46.71
N GLN A 24 11.60 27.50 46.29
CA GLN A 24 12.46 28.36 47.09
C GLN A 24 11.75 28.65 48.42
N ARG A 25 12.41 28.37 49.55
CA ARG A 25 11.83 28.61 50.88
C ARG A 25 11.51 30.09 50.98
N SER A 26 10.23 30.44 51.17
CA SER A 26 9.83 31.85 51.19
C SER A 26 10.46 32.52 52.40
N THR A 27 11.15 33.64 52.15
CA THR A 27 11.82 34.44 53.19
C THR A 27 10.84 34.87 54.29
N ARG A 28 9.57 35.09 53.92
CA ARG A 28 8.48 35.43 54.85
C ARG A 28 8.13 34.28 55.80
N LEU A 29 8.09 33.03 55.32
CA LEU A 29 7.88 31.87 56.19
C LEU A 29 9.08 31.67 57.12
N THR A 30 10.30 31.89 56.64
CA THR A 30 11.50 31.82 57.50
C THR A 30 11.50 32.88 58.61
N VAL A 31 11.03 34.10 58.30
CA VAL A 31 10.87 35.16 59.32
C VAL A 31 9.80 34.78 60.35
N ALA A 32 8.64 34.26 59.91
CA ALA A 32 7.60 33.82 60.83
C ALA A 32 8.09 32.71 61.79
N VAL A 33 8.85 31.75 61.28
CA VAL A 33 9.47 30.69 62.10
C VAL A 33 10.51 31.27 63.06
N ALA A 34 11.34 32.23 62.61
CA ALA A 34 12.32 32.88 63.47
C ALA A 34 11.66 33.67 64.62
N LEU A 35 10.56 34.40 64.34
CA LEU A 35 9.80 35.12 65.37
C LEU A 35 9.24 34.17 66.44
N LEU A 36 8.71 33.01 66.03
CA LEU A 36 8.24 31.99 66.96
C LEU A 36 9.39 31.41 67.80
N ALA A 37 10.55 31.15 67.20
CA ALA A 37 11.73 30.66 67.90
C ALA A 37 12.28 31.70 68.92
N VAL A 38 12.27 32.98 68.58
CA VAL A 38 12.66 34.06 69.51
C VAL A 38 11.66 34.15 70.66
N ALA A 39 10.36 34.08 70.38
CA ALA A 39 9.33 34.11 71.42
C ALA A 39 9.47 32.95 72.42
N THR A 40 9.74 31.72 71.95
CA THR A 40 9.92 30.56 72.82
C THR A 40 11.19 30.67 73.67
N LEU A 41 12.30 31.15 73.10
CA LEU A 41 13.54 31.39 73.84
C LEU A 41 13.38 32.46 74.93
N LEU A 42 12.68 33.56 74.62
CA LEU A 42 12.42 34.62 75.59
C LEU A 42 11.59 34.11 76.77
N VAL A 43 10.52 33.36 76.50
CA VAL A 43 9.68 32.76 77.55
C VAL A 43 10.49 31.79 78.41
N GLY A 44 11.30 30.91 77.78
CA GLY A 44 12.18 29.98 78.50
C GLY A 44 13.18 30.71 79.40
N TRP A 45 13.82 31.76 78.91
CA TRP A 45 14.74 32.60 79.68
C TRP A 45 14.06 33.27 80.89
N ALA A 46 12.88 33.84 80.68
CA ALA A 46 12.13 34.53 81.74
C ALA A 46 11.72 33.58 82.88
N LEU A 47 11.40 32.33 82.55
CA LEU A 47 11.08 31.29 83.55
C LEU A 47 12.29 30.95 84.43
N VAL A 48 13.49 30.82 83.85
CA VAL A 48 14.72 30.55 84.61
C VAL A 48 15.11 31.71 85.51
N ALA A 49 14.88 32.96 85.06
CA ALA A 49 15.21 34.16 85.82
C ALA A 49 14.32 34.41 87.07
N GLY A 50 13.18 33.73 87.19
CA GLY A 50 12.34 33.74 88.40
C GLY A 50 11.69 35.08 88.79
N THR A 51 11.70 36.08 87.90
CA THR A 51 11.22 37.45 88.22
C THR A 51 9.79 37.68 87.70
N GLY A 52 8.80 37.77 88.61
CA GLY A 52 7.37 37.71 88.26
C GLY A 52 6.80 38.84 87.38
N TRP A 53 7.31 40.07 87.48
CA TRP A 53 6.86 41.16 86.59
C TRP A 53 7.48 41.03 85.19
N LEU A 54 8.71 40.51 85.11
CA LEU A 54 9.44 40.28 83.85
C LEU A 54 8.77 39.18 83.02
N THR A 55 8.29 38.11 83.67
CA THR A 55 7.56 37.03 82.99
C THR A 55 6.27 37.52 82.35
N SER A 56 5.56 38.45 83.00
CA SER A 56 4.34 39.05 82.46
C SER A 56 4.60 39.89 81.20
N LEU A 57 5.65 40.72 81.20
CA LEU A 57 6.05 41.48 80.01
C LEU A 57 6.49 40.57 78.86
N VAL A 58 7.27 39.53 79.16
CA VAL A 58 7.72 38.56 78.15
C VAL A 58 6.55 37.76 77.58
N ALA A 59 5.56 37.40 78.40
CA ALA A 59 4.35 36.72 77.94
C ALA A 59 3.56 37.58 76.94
N VAL A 60 3.38 38.88 77.23
CA VAL A 60 2.71 39.82 76.30
C VAL A 60 3.52 39.96 75.00
N ALA A 61 4.84 40.12 75.09
CA ALA A 61 5.70 40.21 73.91
C ALA A 61 5.64 38.94 73.05
N ALA A 62 5.63 37.76 73.68
CA ALA A 62 5.50 36.47 73.00
C ALA A 62 4.15 36.33 72.27
N LEU A 63 3.05 36.80 72.87
CA LEU A 63 1.74 36.82 72.21
C LEU A 63 1.72 37.73 70.98
N VAL A 64 2.36 38.91 71.05
CA VAL A 64 2.47 39.83 69.91
C VAL A 64 3.31 39.22 68.78
N LEU A 65 4.45 38.60 69.11
CA LEU A 65 5.30 37.91 68.14
C LEU A 65 4.57 36.72 67.50
N GLY A 66 3.83 35.94 68.30
CA GLY A 66 3.00 34.83 67.81
C GLY A 66 1.90 35.31 66.86
N ALA A 67 1.16 36.36 67.23
CA ALA A 67 0.12 36.94 66.39
C ALA A 67 0.68 37.47 65.05
N ALA A 68 1.85 38.11 65.07
CA ALA A 68 2.55 38.56 63.87
C ALA A 68 2.94 37.37 62.97
N ALA A 69 3.51 36.30 63.54
CA ALA A 69 3.88 35.09 62.81
C ALA A 69 2.67 34.39 62.17
N THR A 70 1.54 34.28 62.89
CA THR A 70 0.29 33.72 62.35
C THR A 70 -0.25 34.56 61.21
N ARG A 71 -0.24 35.89 61.34
CA ARG A 71 -0.70 36.80 60.28
C ARG A 71 0.13 36.63 59.00
N ILE A 72 1.46 36.62 59.13
CA ILE A 72 2.38 36.41 57.99
C ILE A 72 2.08 35.07 57.32
N THR A 73 1.99 33.99 58.10
CA THR A 73 1.72 32.64 57.59
C THR A 73 0.36 32.58 56.88
N HIS A 74 -0.68 33.19 57.46
CA HIS A 74 -2.00 33.22 56.88
C HIS A 74 -2.03 33.94 55.52
N THR A 75 -1.40 35.12 55.43
CA THR A 75 -1.34 35.87 54.16
C THR A 75 -0.59 35.11 53.08
N GLU A 76 0.50 34.43 53.42
CA GLU A 76 1.28 33.62 52.48
C GLU A 76 0.48 32.42 51.97
N VAL A 77 -0.26 31.72 52.85
CA VAL A 77 -1.10 30.59 52.44
C VAL A 77 -2.22 31.06 51.51
N MET A 78 -2.85 32.20 51.80
CA MET A 78 -3.91 32.73 50.93
C MET A 78 -3.37 33.18 49.57
N GLN A 79 -2.19 33.82 49.55
CA GLN A 79 -1.53 34.17 48.31
C GLN A 79 -1.13 32.92 47.52
N ALA A 80 -0.50 31.94 48.15
CA ALA A 80 -0.10 30.69 47.51
C ALA A 80 -1.30 29.91 46.93
N ARG A 81 -2.46 29.95 47.59
CA ARG A 81 -3.70 29.34 47.06
C ARG A 81 -4.20 30.05 45.81
N ARG A 82 -4.16 31.39 45.78
CA ARG A 82 -4.56 32.17 44.60
C ARG A 82 -3.62 31.93 43.43
N ASP A 83 -2.31 31.97 43.68
CA ASP A 83 -1.29 31.72 42.66
C ASP A 83 -1.46 30.29 42.10
N ALA A 84 -1.63 29.29 42.97
CA ALA A 84 -1.86 27.92 42.53
C ALA A 84 -3.18 27.73 41.75
N ALA A 85 -4.21 28.53 42.00
CA ALA A 85 -5.45 28.50 41.23
C ALA A 85 -5.24 29.16 39.86
N ARG A 86 -4.49 30.26 39.80
CA ARG A 86 -4.12 30.95 38.56
C ARG A 86 -3.25 30.06 37.67
N ASP A 87 -2.20 29.45 38.24
CA ASP A 87 -1.31 28.54 37.51
C ASP A 87 -2.07 27.37 36.90
N ARG A 88 -3.05 26.82 37.63
CA ARG A 88 -3.90 25.72 37.12
C ARG A 88 -4.83 26.18 36.00
N ALA A 89 -5.37 27.39 36.10
CA ALA A 89 -6.20 27.96 35.05
C ALA A 89 -5.39 28.23 33.77
N GLU A 90 -4.18 28.77 33.93
CA GLU A 90 -3.24 29.01 32.83
C GLU A 90 -2.84 27.69 32.15
N GLN A 91 -2.40 26.69 32.92
CA GLN A 91 -2.11 25.35 32.39
C GLN A 91 -3.31 24.75 31.65
N ALA A 92 -4.53 24.84 32.22
CA ALA A 92 -5.72 24.33 31.56
C ALA A 92 -5.99 25.03 30.23
N SER A 93 -5.76 26.35 30.15
CA SER A 93 -5.91 27.12 28.91
C SER A 93 -4.87 26.76 27.86
N GLU A 94 -3.61 26.55 28.26
CA GLU A 94 -2.53 26.11 27.37
C GLU A 94 -2.78 24.70 26.84
N TYR A 95 -3.18 23.77 27.71
CA TYR A 95 -3.55 22.42 27.31
C TYR A 95 -4.76 22.42 26.37
N ALA A 96 -5.76 23.27 26.62
CA ALA A 96 -6.91 23.41 25.73
C ALA A 96 -6.50 23.94 24.35
N ALA A 97 -5.62 24.93 24.29
CA ALA A 97 -5.10 25.47 23.03
C ALA A 97 -4.30 24.42 22.25
N LEU A 98 -3.37 23.71 22.90
CA LEU A 98 -2.59 22.63 22.29
C LEU A 98 -3.49 21.47 21.81
N THR A 99 -4.53 21.15 22.56
CA THR A 99 -5.51 20.11 22.16
C THR A 99 -6.28 20.56 20.93
N ALA A 100 -6.74 21.81 20.89
CA ALA A 100 -7.45 22.35 19.73
C ALA A 100 -6.59 22.33 18.46
N GLU A 101 -5.32 22.73 18.56
CA GLU A 101 -4.35 22.68 17.46
C GLU A 101 -4.16 21.24 16.95
N ARG A 102 -3.85 20.29 17.85
CA ARG A 102 -3.69 18.88 17.48
C ARG A 102 -4.95 18.26 16.90
N THR A 103 -6.13 18.63 17.40
CA THR A 103 -7.40 18.17 16.84
C THR A 103 -7.61 18.70 15.43
N ALA A 104 -7.27 19.97 15.17
CA ALA A 104 -7.34 20.55 13.83
C ALA A 104 -6.36 19.85 12.87
N GLU A 105 -5.11 19.65 13.28
CA GLU A 105 -4.10 18.91 12.50
C GLU A 105 -4.56 17.48 12.18
N ASN A 106 -5.05 16.75 13.19
CA ASN A 106 -5.55 15.40 13.01
C ASN A 106 -6.76 15.35 12.08
N ALA A 107 -7.66 16.34 12.14
CA ALA A 107 -8.81 16.42 11.25
C ALA A 107 -8.37 16.63 9.79
N VAL A 108 -7.39 17.52 9.55
CA VAL A 108 -6.80 17.74 8.21
C VAL A 108 -6.12 16.48 7.70
N PHE A 109 -5.31 15.82 8.54
CA PHE A 109 -4.65 14.57 8.19
C PHE A 109 -5.65 13.46 7.83
N ALA A 110 -6.71 13.29 8.64
CA ALA A 110 -7.75 12.31 8.37
C ALA A 110 -8.49 12.59 7.05
N ALA A 111 -8.76 13.86 6.75
CA ALA A 111 -9.38 14.26 5.48
C ALA A 111 -8.47 13.95 4.28
N ASP A 112 -7.17 14.27 4.37
CA ASP A 112 -6.20 13.97 3.31
C ASP A 112 -6.05 12.47 3.07
N MET A 113 -5.97 11.68 4.14
CA MET A 113 -5.89 10.22 4.03
C MET A 113 -7.15 9.61 3.42
N ARG A 114 -8.34 10.10 3.78
CA ARG A 114 -9.60 9.65 3.17
C ARG A 114 -9.63 9.94 1.67
N ARG A 115 -9.20 11.14 1.25
CA ARG A 115 -9.09 11.49 -0.17
C ARG A 115 -8.13 10.54 -0.90
N LYS A 116 -6.93 10.32 -0.37
CA LYS A 116 -5.95 9.39 -0.96
C LYS A 116 -6.46 7.95 -1.07
N ILE A 117 -7.27 7.51 -0.11
CA ILE A 117 -7.91 6.18 -0.16
C ILE A 117 -8.92 6.15 -1.29
N ALA A 118 -9.82 7.13 -1.37
CA ALA A 118 -10.82 7.21 -2.43
C ALA A 118 -10.17 7.27 -3.84
N ASP A 119 -9.13 8.09 -4.02
CA ASP A 119 -8.40 8.18 -5.28
C ASP A 119 -7.78 6.83 -5.68
N ARG A 120 -7.30 6.05 -4.69
CA ARG A 120 -6.73 4.72 -4.94
C ARG A 120 -7.79 3.67 -5.24
N GLU A 121 -8.92 3.71 -4.55
CA GLU A 121 -10.06 2.83 -4.81
C GLU A 121 -10.56 3.01 -6.24
N GLU A 122 -10.71 4.26 -6.72
CA GLU A 122 -11.10 4.53 -8.11
C GLU A 122 -10.10 3.95 -9.12
N VAL A 123 -8.79 4.09 -8.85
CA VAL A 123 -7.75 3.50 -9.71
C VAL A 123 -7.81 1.97 -9.70
N ILE A 124 -8.04 1.36 -8.54
CA ILE A 124 -8.17 -0.10 -8.40
C ILE A 124 -9.37 -0.59 -9.20
N ASP A 125 -10.54 0.03 -9.04
CA ASP A 125 -11.76 -0.31 -9.79
C ASP A 125 -11.53 -0.20 -11.30
N GLY A 126 -10.86 0.87 -11.74
CA GLY A 126 -10.48 1.05 -13.14
C GLY A 126 -9.57 -0.07 -13.66
N LEU A 127 -8.58 -0.48 -12.87
CA LEU A 127 -7.67 -1.58 -13.20
C LEU A 127 -8.39 -2.94 -13.22
N GLU A 128 -9.33 -3.18 -12.31
CA GLU A 128 -10.12 -4.43 -12.27
C GLU A 128 -11.00 -4.58 -13.51
N VAL A 129 -11.65 -3.50 -13.95
CA VAL A 129 -12.43 -3.48 -15.18
C VAL A 129 -11.54 -3.70 -16.41
N ALA A 130 -10.41 -3.01 -16.48
CA ALA A 130 -9.46 -3.16 -17.59
C ALA A 130 -8.87 -4.58 -17.66
N LEU A 131 -8.51 -5.16 -16.51
CA LEU A 131 -8.01 -6.53 -16.42
C LEU A 131 -9.06 -7.54 -16.85
N SER A 132 -10.30 -7.40 -16.37
CA SER A 132 -11.42 -8.26 -16.75
C SER A 132 -11.68 -8.20 -18.27
N LYS A 133 -11.60 -7.01 -18.87
CA LYS A 133 -11.74 -6.83 -20.32
C LYS A 133 -10.57 -7.49 -21.07
N ALA A 134 -9.34 -7.29 -20.62
CA ALA A 134 -8.16 -7.89 -21.23
C ALA A 134 -8.21 -9.43 -21.19
N GLN A 135 -8.63 -10.02 -20.06
CA GLN A 135 -8.82 -11.46 -19.92
C GLN A 135 -9.87 -12.01 -20.88
N ARG A 136 -11.02 -11.33 -21.03
CA ARG A 136 -12.06 -11.71 -22.00
C ARG A 136 -11.54 -11.65 -23.43
N LEU A 137 -10.87 -10.56 -23.80
CA LEU A 137 -10.28 -10.40 -25.13
C LEU A 137 -9.24 -11.49 -25.43
N ALA A 138 -8.37 -11.81 -24.47
CA ALA A 138 -7.38 -12.87 -24.62
C ALA A 138 -8.05 -14.24 -24.81
N ALA A 139 -9.11 -14.54 -24.04
CA ALA A 139 -9.87 -15.78 -24.19
C ALA A 139 -10.55 -15.87 -25.58
N ASP A 140 -11.15 -14.78 -26.05
CA ASP A 140 -11.80 -14.74 -27.36
C ASP A 140 -10.80 -14.83 -28.52
N GLN A 141 -9.65 -14.18 -28.42
CA GLN A 141 -8.55 -14.33 -29.38
C GLN A 141 -8.06 -15.77 -29.42
N THR A 142 -7.85 -16.40 -28.26
CA THR A 142 -7.43 -17.80 -28.18
C THR A 142 -8.46 -18.72 -28.84
N ARG A 143 -9.77 -18.49 -28.63
CA ARG A 143 -10.84 -19.25 -29.29
C ARG A 143 -10.82 -19.08 -30.81
N LYS A 144 -10.63 -17.85 -31.30
CA LYS A 144 -10.56 -17.55 -32.74
C LYS A 144 -9.36 -18.23 -33.38
N LEU A 145 -8.17 -18.12 -32.78
CA LEU A 145 -6.96 -18.78 -33.26
C LEU A 145 -7.12 -20.30 -33.30
N ASN A 146 -7.72 -20.90 -32.27
CA ASN A 146 -8.00 -22.33 -32.27
C ASN A 146 -9.01 -22.74 -33.36
N ALA A 147 -9.99 -21.89 -33.67
CA ALA A 147 -10.94 -22.14 -34.76
C ALA A 147 -10.29 -21.97 -36.15
N GLU A 148 -9.38 -21.01 -36.30
CA GLU A 148 -8.58 -20.81 -37.51
C GLU A 148 -7.60 -21.95 -37.74
N ALA A 149 -6.89 -22.39 -36.70
CA ALA A 149 -5.99 -23.56 -36.77
C ALA A 149 -6.75 -24.81 -37.23
N ARG A 150 -7.92 -25.11 -36.66
CA ARG A 150 -8.75 -26.23 -37.11
C ARG A 150 -9.21 -26.10 -38.57
N ARG A 151 -9.52 -24.88 -39.04
CA ARG A 151 -9.88 -24.65 -40.45
C ARG A 151 -8.68 -24.84 -41.38
N ALA A 152 -7.49 -24.39 -40.97
CA ALA A 152 -6.26 -24.61 -41.71
C ALA A 152 -5.93 -26.12 -41.79
N ASP A 153 -6.03 -26.85 -40.68
CA ASP A 153 -5.79 -28.31 -40.66
C ASP A 153 -6.71 -29.07 -41.63
N VAL A 154 -7.98 -28.68 -41.72
CA VAL A 154 -8.93 -29.28 -42.66
C VAL A 154 -8.56 -28.95 -44.10
N ALA A 155 -8.26 -27.68 -44.40
CA ALA A 155 -7.86 -27.26 -45.73
C ALA A 155 -6.54 -27.93 -46.19
N GLU A 156 -5.57 -28.08 -45.30
CA GLU A 156 -4.32 -28.79 -45.58
C GLU A 156 -4.56 -30.27 -45.93
N ARG A 157 -5.48 -30.93 -45.21
CA ARG A 157 -5.87 -32.31 -45.52
C ARG A 157 -6.55 -32.41 -46.88
N GLU A 158 -7.49 -31.53 -47.20
CA GLU A 158 -8.18 -31.48 -48.49
C GLU A 158 -7.21 -31.23 -49.66
N VAL A 159 -6.24 -30.32 -49.47
CA VAL A 159 -5.17 -30.07 -50.45
C VAL A 159 -4.31 -31.32 -50.63
N SER A 160 -3.92 -31.99 -49.54
CA SER A 160 -3.11 -33.21 -49.61
C SER A 160 -3.84 -34.37 -50.29
N GLU A 161 -5.15 -34.49 -50.07
CA GLU A 161 -5.99 -35.50 -50.71
C GLU A 161 -6.17 -35.20 -52.20
N SER A 162 -6.46 -33.93 -52.53
CA SER A 162 -6.59 -33.49 -53.93
C SER A 162 -5.30 -33.70 -54.71
N ALA A 163 -4.14 -33.42 -54.11
CA ALA A 163 -2.84 -33.67 -54.72
C ALA A 163 -2.62 -35.16 -55.01
N ARG A 164 -2.99 -36.06 -54.07
CA ARG A 164 -2.91 -37.52 -54.29
C ARG A 164 -3.86 -38.00 -55.38
N LEU A 165 -5.07 -37.46 -55.44
CA LEU A 165 -6.04 -37.81 -56.47
C LEU A 165 -5.60 -37.33 -57.85
N LEU A 166 -4.98 -36.15 -57.92
CA LEU A 166 -4.40 -35.61 -59.15
C LEU A 166 -3.25 -36.50 -59.64
N ASP A 167 -2.29 -36.81 -58.78
CA ASP A 167 -1.15 -37.71 -59.08
C ASP A 167 -1.64 -39.07 -59.64
N ALA A 168 -2.60 -39.70 -58.96
CA ALA A 168 -3.21 -40.95 -59.43
C ALA A 168 -4.04 -40.81 -60.73
N SER A 169 -4.48 -39.61 -61.08
CA SER A 169 -5.15 -39.34 -62.36
C SER A 169 -4.16 -39.08 -63.49
N GLU A 170 -3.05 -38.41 -63.18
CA GLU A 170 -1.94 -38.16 -64.11
C GLU A 170 -1.24 -39.48 -64.46
N ASP A 171 -0.99 -40.36 -63.49
CA ASP A 171 -0.45 -41.71 -63.72
C ASP A 171 -1.35 -42.52 -64.66
N ARG A 172 -2.67 -42.57 -64.38
CA ARG A 172 -3.63 -43.26 -65.25
C ARG A 172 -3.71 -42.65 -66.65
N ALA A 173 -3.59 -41.34 -66.76
CA ALA A 173 -3.55 -40.67 -68.06
C ALA A 173 -2.27 -41.02 -68.83
N ALA A 174 -1.13 -41.06 -68.15
CA ALA A 174 0.15 -41.46 -68.74
C ALA A 174 0.11 -42.92 -69.23
N GLU A 175 -0.38 -43.85 -68.40
CA GLU A 175 -0.61 -45.25 -68.78
C GLU A 175 -1.52 -45.36 -70.01
N ALA A 176 -2.64 -44.64 -70.03
CA ALA A 176 -3.56 -44.64 -71.17
C ALA A 176 -2.92 -44.08 -72.45
N ILE A 177 -2.11 -43.02 -72.35
CA ILE A 177 -1.38 -42.46 -73.49
C ILE A 177 -0.40 -43.48 -74.06
N VAL A 178 0.35 -44.19 -73.20
CA VAL A 178 1.29 -45.24 -73.63
C VAL A 178 0.54 -46.38 -74.32
N LEU A 179 -0.55 -46.89 -73.73
CA LEU A 179 -1.37 -47.95 -74.31
C LEU A 179 -1.96 -47.54 -75.67
N VAL A 180 -2.41 -46.29 -75.83
CA VAL A 180 -2.90 -45.78 -77.11
C VAL A 180 -1.78 -45.76 -78.15
N ALA A 181 -0.58 -45.28 -77.79
CA ALA A 181 0.56 -45.27 -78.70
C ALA A 181 0.99 -46.69 -79.13
N GLU A 182 0.96 -47.66 -78.20
CA GLU A 182 1.21 -49.08 -78.49
C GLU A 182 0.15 -49.64 -79.45
N LEU A 183 -1.14 -49.40 -79.19
CA LEU A 183 -2.23 -49.85 -80.06
C LEU A 183 -2.20 -49.19 -81.46
N GLU A 184 -1.81 -47.92 -81.55
CA GLU A 184 -1.60 -47.23 -82.82
C GLU A 184 -0.44 -47.85 -83.61
N ALA A 185 0.67 -48.18 -82.94
CA ALA A 185 1.79 -48.88 -83.57
C ALA A 185 1.39 -50.29 -84.05
N GLU A 186 0.65 -51.06 -83.24
CA GLU A 186 0.10 -52.35 -83.64
C GLU A 186 -0.85 -52.22 -84.85
N LEU A 187 -1.71 -51.21 -84.86
CA LEU A 187 -2.61 -50.92 -85.99
C LEU A 187 -1.84 -50.60 -87.26
N ASP A 188 -0.76 -49.82 -87.19
CA ASP A 188 0.06 -49.47 -88.33
C ASP A 188 0.80 -50.69 -88.90
N VAL A 189 1.32 -51.57 -88.03
CA VAL A 189 1.89 -52.87 -88.44
C VAL A 189 0.84 -53.75 -89.12
N MET A 190 -0.33 -53.92 -88.51
CA MET A 190 -1.44 -54.72 -89.08
C MET A 190 -1.92 -54.15 -90.43
N ARG A 191 -1.97 -52.82 -90.58
CA ARG A 191 -2.28 -52.17 -91.86
C ARG A 191 -1.20 -52.46 -92.90
N ALA A 192 0.08 -52.38 -92.54
CA ALA A 192 1.19 -52.69 -93.45
C ALA A 192 1.16 -54.16 -93.90
N GLU A 193 0.91 -55.09 -92.99
CA GLU A 193 0.70 -56.51 -93.30
C GLU A 193 -0.50 -56.71 -94.24
N LEU A 194 -1.63 -56.05 -93.99
CA LEU A 194 -2.82 -56.16 -94.83
C LEU A 194 -2.58 -55.60 -96.25
N VAL A 195 -1.82 -54.50 -96.37
CA VAL A 195 -1.37 -53.95 -97.66
C VAL A 195 -0.46 -54.94 -98.38
N SER A 196 0.51 -55.54 -97.69
CA SER A 196 1.44 -56.51 -98.31
C SER A 196 0.71 -57.78 -98.77
N TRP A 197 -0.23 -58.30 -97.97
CA TRP A 197 -1.11 -59.42 -98.35
C TRP A 197 -1.98 -59.10 -99.58
N LYS A 198 -2.57 -57.89 -99.63
CA LYS A 198 -3.36 -57.44 -100.80
C LYS A 198 -2.50 -57.32 -102.05
N ALA A 199 -1.28 -56.78 -101.93
CA ALA A 199 -0.34 -56.68 -103.05
C ALA A 199 0.08 -58.06 -103.55
N ALA A 200 0.40 -59.01 -102.65
CA ALA A 200 0.72 -60.39 -103.01
C ALA A 200 -0.47 -61.10 -103.70
N ALA A 201 -1.69 -60.90 -103.20
CA ALA A 201 -2.90 -61.45 -103.83
C ALA A 201 -3.17 -60.84 -105.22
N ALA A 202 -2.92 -59.54 -105.41
CA ALA A 202 -3.04 -58.88 -106.71
C ALA A 202 -1.99 -59.38 -107.72
N ALA A 203 -0.73 -59.55 -107.29
CA ALA A 203 0.33 -60.14 -108.10
C ALA A 203 -0.03 -61.58 -108.52
N LYS A 204 -0.53 -62.40 -107.59
CA LYS A 204 -0.98 -63.76 -107.89
C LYS A 204 -2.16 -63.81 -108.87
N ARG A 205 -3.07 -62.81 -108.82
CA ARG A 205 -4.16 -62.69 -109.80
C ARG A 205 -3.65 -62.27 -111.18
N ALA A 206 -2.64 -61.40 -111.25
CA ALA A 206 -2.01 -60.98 -112.49
C ALA A 206 -1.17 -62.09 -113.16
N GLU A 207 -0.59 -63.02 -112.39
CA GLU A 207 0.05 -64.25 -112.92
C GLU A 207 -0.93 -65.30 -113.44
N SER A 208 -2.22 -65.19 -113.10
CA SER A 208 -3.28 -66.14 -113.50
C SER A 208 -4.20 -65.62 -114.62
N ALA A 209 -3.85 -64.50 -115.26
CA ALA A 209 -4.54 -63.90 -116.40
C ALA A 209 -3.60 -63.87 -117.61
#